data_AF-A0A842UEN6-F1
#
_entry.id   AF-A0A842UEN6-F1
#
_cell.length_a   1.000
_cell.length_b   1.000
_cell.length_c   1.000
_cell.angle_alpha   90.00
_cell.angle_beta   90.00
_cell.angle_gamma   90.00
#
_symmetry.space_group_name_H-M   'P 1'
#
loop_
_entity.id
_entity.type
_entity.pdbx_description
1 polymer ?
#
loop_
_entity_poly.entity_id
_entity_poly.type
_entity_poly.pdbx_seq_one_letter_code
_entity_poly.pdbx_strand_id
1 'polypeptide(L)'
;ALTNPRFEQVGKKFEQRLQKLRKMYEELKVVFMTHAPPHNTKLDAIHGSHAGCKTLRKFIENLQPDLMICGHLHENEGKEDAVGETKLINPGWHGRFFDL
;
A
#
# COMPACT_ATOMS: atom_id res chain seq x y z
N ALA A 1 6.27 16.06 1.57
CA ALA A 1 6.23 14.82 2.36
C ALA A 1 5.02 14.87 3.28
N LEU A 2 4.33 13.75 3.51
CA LEU A 2 3.25 13.62 4.49
C LEU A 2 3.75 13.97 5.91
N THR A 3 3.86 15.25 6.24
CA THR A 3 4.47 15.71 7.50
C THR A 3 3.57 15.49 8.73
N ASN A 4 2.42 14.83 8.55
CA ASN A 4 1.58 14.42 9.67
C ASN A 4 2.02 13.03 10.17
N PRO A 5 2.68 12.94 11.33
CA PRO A 5 3.21 11.67 11.85
C PRO A 5 2.12 10.60 12.10
N ARG A 6 0.83 10.97 12.17
CA ARG A 6 -0.27 9.99 12.22
C ARG A 6 -0.51 9.25 10.91
N PHE A 7 -0.17 9.84 9.76
CA PHE A 7 -0.34 9.21 8.44
C PHE A 7 0.84 8.29 8.07
N GLU A 8 2.02 8.53 8.65
CA GLU A 8 3.25 7.78 8.34
C GLU A 8 3.38 6.43 9.07
N GLN A 9 2.50 6.14 10.03
CA GLN A 9 2.66 4.98 10.91
C GLN A 9 1.45 4.07 10.89
N VAL A 10 1.69 2.81 10.55
CA VAL A 10 0.77 1.72 10.83
C VAL A 10 0.81 1.48 12.34
N GLY A 11 -0.36 1.38 12.98
CA GLY A 11 -0.44 1.20 14.43
C GLY A 11 -0.02 -0.21 14.86
N LYS A 12 0.78 -0.34 15.94
CA LYS A 12 1.23 -1.63 16.50
C LYS A 12 0.12 -2.67 16.71
N LYS A 13 -1.08 -2.22 17.13
CA LYS A 13 -2.24 -3.12 17.32
C LYS A 13 -2.70 -3.75 16.01
N PHE A 14 -2.57 -3.04 14.89
CA PHE A 14 -2.94 -3.53 13.57
C PHE A 14 -1.94 -4.60 13.10
N GLU A 15 -0.64 -4.32 13.23
CA GLU A 15 0.42 -5.28 12.91
C GLU A 15 0.26 -6.60 13.68
N GLN A 16 0.00 -6.52 14.99
CA GLN A 16 -0.21 -7.69 15.84
C GLN A 16 -1.42 -8.53 15.44
N ARG A 17 -2.53 -7.87 15.03
CA ARG A 17 -3.73 -8.58 14.56
C ARG A 17 -3.45 -9.33 13.27
N LEU A 18 -2.74 -8.71 12.34
CA LEU A 18 -2.43 -9.33 11.05
C LEU A 18 -1.43 -10.47 11.15
N GLN A 19 -0.42 -10.37 12.02
CA GLN A 19 0.47 -11.51 12.28
C GLN A 19 -0.29 -12.75 12.75
N LYS A 20 -1.33 -12.57 13.58
CA LYS A 20 -2.19 -13.67 14.03
C LYS A 20 -3.04 -14.26 12.91
N LEU A 21 -3.40 -13.43 11.93
CA LEU A 21 -4.20 -13.83 10.77
C LEU A 21 -3.34 -14.34 9.61
N ARG A 22 -2.00 -14.25 9.68
CA ARG A 22 -1.07 -14.69 8.63
C ARG A 22 -1.31 -16.13 8.19
N LYS A 23 -1.56 -17.04 9.14
CA LYS A 23 -1.90 -18.45 8.86
C LYS A 23 -3.23 -18.63 8.13
N MET A 24 -4.18 -17.70 8.30
CA MET A 24 -5.47 -17.73 7.63
C MET A 24 -5.36 -17.30 6.16
N TYR A 25 -4.34 -16.50 5.82
CA TYR A 25 -4.15 -15.94 4.49
C TYR A 25 -3.25 -16.80 3.58
N GLU A 26 -2.59 -17.83 4.10
CA GLU A 26 -1.74 -18.72 3.27
C GLU A 26 -2.54 -19.42 2.16
N GLU A 27 -3.87 -19.56 2.33
CA GLU A 27 -4.77 -20.20 1.37
C GLU A 27 -5.75 -19.21 0.70
N LEU A 28 -5.64 -17.91 0.98
CA LEU A 28 -6.59 -16.90 0.50
C LEU A 28 -5.90 -15.77 -0.24
N LYS A 29 -6.56 -15.26 -1.28
CA LYS A 29 -6.16 -14.00 -1.91
C LYS A 29 -6.38 -12.83 -0.94
N VAL A 30 -5.35 -12.03 -0.71
CA VAL A 30 -5.38 -10.88 0.18
C VAL A 30 -5.30 -9.58 -0.62
N VAL A 31 -6.36 -8.77 -0.49
CA VAL A 31 -6.38 -7.40 -0.98
C VAL A 31 -6.22 -6.45 0.19
N PHE A 32 -5.21 -5.59 0.14
CA PHE A 32 -4.94 -4.61 1.17
C PHE A 32 -5.21 -3.19 0.68
N MET A 33 -6.02 -2.41 1.41
CA MET A 33 -6.42 -1.07 0.98
C MET A 33 -5.99 -0.04 2.00
N THR A 34 -5.32 1.02 1.53
CA THR A 34 -4.95 2.17 2.37
C THR A 34 -5.25 3.47 1.66
N HIS A 35 -5.32 4.57 2.41
CA HIS A 35 -5.42 5.87 1.75
C HIS A 35 -4.06 6.32 1.19
N ALA A 36 -3.01 6.28 2.00
CA ALA A 36 -1.67 6.70 1.60
C ALA A 36 -0.93 5.61 0.80
N PRO A 37 -0.09 5.98 -0.18
CA PRO A 37 0.76 5.04 -0.91
C PRO A 37 1.98 4.60 -0.08
N PRO A 38 2.56 3.42 -0.35
CA PRO A 38 3.81 2.99 0.26
C PRO A 38 4.99 3.83 -0.24
N HIS A 39 5.93 4.11 0.67
CA HIS A 39 7.12 4.90 0.35
C HIS A 39 8.02 4.21 -0.68
N ASN A 40 8.66 5.03 -1.53
CA ASN A 40 9.65 4.61 -2.52
C ASN A 40 9.07 3.67 -3.59
N THR A 41 7.94 4.09 -4.17
CA THR A 41 7.22 3.43 -5.26
C THR A 41 6.81 4.47 -6.31
N LYS A 42 6.35 4.03 -7.48
CA LYS A 42 5.80 4.94 -8.49
C LYS A 42 4.53 5.65 -8.00
N LEU A 43 3.84 5.07 -7.01
CA LEU A 43 2.57 5.57 -6.47
C LEU A 43 2.78 6.73 -5.48
N ASP A 44 3.99 6.92 -4.98
CA ASP A 44 4.32 8.00 -4.05
C ASP A 44 5.32 9.04 -4.59
N ALA A 45 5.74 8.88 -5.85
CA ALA A 45 6.65 9.80 -6.52
C ALA A 45 5.96 11.14 -6.81
N ILE A 46 6.49 12.23 -6.25
CA ILE A 46 6.04 13.61 -6.42
C ILE A 46 7.27 14.49 -6.64
N HIS A 47 7.36 15.17 -7.79
CA HIS A 47 8.41 16.15 -8.11
C HIS A 47 9.85 15.69 -7.79
N GLY A 48 10.20 14.44 -8.14
CA GLY A 48 11.54 13.89 -7.90
C GLY A 48 11.81 13.47 -6.45
N SER A 49 10.78 13.42 -5.60
CA SER A 49 10.84 12.95 -4.22
C SER A 49 9.74 11.91 -3.93
N HIS A 50 9.84 11.25 -2.78
CA HIS A 50 8.89 10.24 -2.34
C HIS A 50 8.11 10.74 -1.12
N ALA A 51 6.78 10.77 -1.25
CA ALA A 51 5.87 11.30 -0.23
C ALA A 51 5.09 10.22 0.55
N GLY A 52 5.38 8.94 0.30
CA GLY A 52 4.61 7.81 0.81
C GLY A 52 5.00 7.38 2.22
N CYS A 53 4.26 6.40 2.73
CA CYS A 53 4.38 5.91 4.10
C CYS A 53 5.45 4.81 4.23
N LYS A 54 6.51 5.07 5.00
CA LYS A 54 7.63 4.13 5.22
C LYS A 54 7.22 2.90 6.03
N THR A 55 6.35 3.07 7.02
CA THR A 55 5.85 1.96 7.84
C THR A 55 4.97 1.04 7.01
N LEU A 56 4.13 1.62 6.14
CA LEU A 56 3.33 0.86 5.17
C LEU A 56 4.19 0.07 4.19
N ARG A 57 5.28 0.66 3.71
CA ARG A 57 6.26 -0.05 2.86
C ARG A 57 6.79 -1.31 3.55
N LYS A 58 7.31 -1.18 4.76
CA LYS A 58 7.79 -2.32 5.56
C LYS A 58 6.70 -3.35 5.82
N PHE A 59 5.48 -2.88 6.04
CA PHE A 59 4.33 -3.74 6.26
C PHE A 59 4.02 -4.62 5.04
N ILE A 60 4.01 -4.03 3.84
CA ILE A 60 3.79 -4.76 2.58
C ILE A 60 4.93 -5.75 2.31
N GLU A 61 6.18 -5.38 2.57
CA GLU A 61 7.34 -6.28 2.44
C GLU A 61 7.22 -7.51 3.36
N ASN A 62 6.62 -7.36 4.54
CA ASN A 62 6.45 -8.46 5.50
C ASN A 62 5.21 -9.32 5.27
N LEU A 63 4.08 -8.70 4.91
CA LEU A 63 2.81 -9.40 4.71
C LEU A 63 2.72 -10.05 3.33
N GLN A 64 3.29 -9.39 2.30
CA GLN A 64 3.18 -9.78 0.89
C GLN A 64 1.73 -10.11 0.46
N PRO A 65 0.77 -9.16 0.57
CA PRO A 65 -0.58 -9.37 0.01
C PRO A 65 -0.52 -9.50 -1.53
N ASP A 66 -1.53 -10.10 -2.15
CA ASP A 66 -1.59 -10.24 -3.61
C ASP A 66 -1.78 -8.89 -4.31
N LEU A 67 -2.62 -8.03 -3.73
CA LEU A 67 -2.91 -6.70 -4.25
C LEU A 67 -2.94 -5.67 -3.13
N MET A 68 -2.38 -4.50 -3.39
CA MET A 68 -2.52 -3.33 -2.54
C MET A 68 -3.05 -2.15 -3.35
N ILE A 69 -4.09 -1.51 -2.82
CA ILE A 69 -4.79 -0.39 -3.44
C ILE A 69 -4.60 0.86 -2.58
N CYS A 70 -4.21 1.97 -3.19
CA CYS A 70 -4.12 3.27 -2.52
C CYS A 70 -4.71 4.43 -3.30
N GLY A 71 -4.67 5.62 -2.71
CA GLY A 71 -5.01 6.87 -3.38
C GLY A 71 -4.12 8.00 -2.87
N HIS A 72 -4.77 9.08 -2.41
CA HIS A 72 -4.17 10.28 -1.81
C HIS A 72 -3.39 11.19 -2.78
N LEU A 73 -2.56 10.62 -3.65
CA LEU A 73 -1.76 11.39 -4.61
C LEU A 73 -2.40 11.32 -5.99
N HIS A 74 -3.09 12.39 -6.37
CA HIS A 74 -3.85 12.46 -7.62
C HIS A 74 -2.92 12.52 -8.85
N GLU A 75 -1.68 12.98 -8.67
CA GLU A 75 -0.62 12.97 -9.70
C GLU A 75 -0.20 11.55 -10.11
N ASN A 76 -0.58 10.56 -9.30
CA ASN A 76 -0.24 9.16 -9.48
C ASN A 76 -1.47 8.29 -9.77
N GLU A 77 -2.61 8.89 -10.14
CA GLU A 77 -3.77 8.13 -10.59
C GLU A 77 -3.45 7.26 -11.81
N GLY A 78 -4.04 6.06 -11.83
CA GLY A 78 -3.84 5.05 -12.88
C GLY A 78 -2.49 4.34 -12.82
N LYS A 79 -1.58 4.72 -11.92
CA LYS A 79 -0.24 4.11 -11.83
C LYS A 79 -0.26 2.77 -11.11
N GLU A 80 0.64 1.91 -11.57
CA GLU A 80 0.93 0.58 -11.03
C GLU A 80 2.41 0.45 -10.67
N ASP A 81 2.68 -0.37 -9.68
CA ASP A 81 4.03 -0.78 -9.29
C ASP A 81 3.99 -2.12 -8.55
N ALA A 82 5.13 -2.57 -8.04
CA ALA A 82 5.20 -3.76 -7.21
C ALA A 82 6.18 -3.59 -6.04
N VAL A 83 5.92 -4.29 -4.94
CA VAL A 83 6.86 -4.46 -3.82
C VAL A 83 6.93 -5.94 -3.48
N GLY A 84 8.03 -6.59 -3.89
CA GLY A 84 8.09 -8.04 -3.92
C GLY A 84 7.03 -8.60 -4.88
N GLU A 85 6.25 -9.57 -4.42
CA GLU A 85 5.16 -10.18 -5.19
C GLU A 85 3.85 -9.37 -5.11
N THR A 86 3.78 -8.36 -4.22
CA THR A 86 2.58 -7.54 -4.07
C THR A 86 2.43 -6.57 -5.22
N LYS A 87 1.34 -6.70 -5.97
CA LYS A 87 0.91 -5.70 -6.96
C LYS A 87 0.38 -4.45 -6.26
N LEU A 88 0.82 -3.27 -6.68
CA LEU A 88 0.38 -1.99 -6.14
C LEU A 88 -0.42 -1.22 -7.17
N ILE A 89 -1.49 -0.57 -6.74
CA ILE A 89 -2.28 0.26 -7.63
C ILE A 89 -2.90 1.49 -6.99
N ASN A 90 -2.87 2.60 -7.72
CA ASN A 90 -3.71 3.76 -7.47
C ASN A 90 -4.76 3.85 -8.60
N PRO A 91 -6.00 3.39 -8.39
CA PRO A 91 -7.01 3.36 -9.45
C PRO A 91 -7.53 4.75 -9.82
N GLY A 92 -7.26 5.79 -9.01
CA GLY A 92 -7.82 7.13 -9.17
C GLY A 92 -9.34 7.18 -8.98
N TRP A 93 -9.90 8.38 -9.10
CA TRP A 93 -11.33 8.60 -8.85
C TRP A 93 -12.27 7.95 -9.88
N HIS A 94 -11.77 7.58 -11.07
CA HIS A 94 -12.57 6.94 -12.12
C HIS A 94 -12.78 5.45 -11.88
N GLY A 95 -12.01 4.84 -10.97
CA GLY A 95 -12.02 3.41 -10.75
C GLY A 95 -11.44 2.63 -11.93
N ARG A 96 -11.17 1.34 -11.70
CA ARG A 96 -10.66 0.43 -12.73
C ARG A 96 -10.98 -1.02 -12.36
N PHE A 97 -11.15 -1.85 -13.39
CA PHE A 97 -11.35 -3.29 -13.25
C PHE A 97 -10.01 -4.03 -13.21
N PHE A 98 -9.91 -5.04 -12.34
CA PHE A 98 -8.73 -5.88 -12.19
C PHE A 98 -9.14 -7.32 -11.97
N ASP A 99 -8.36 -8.22 -12.57
CA ASP A 99 -8.42 -9.65 -12.30
C ASP A 99 -7.39 -9.99 -11.21
N LEU A 100 -7.75 -10.90 -10.32
CA LEU A 100 -7.02 -11.30 -9.10
C LEU A 100 -6.89 -12.82 -9.00
#